data_AF-A0A3B0TCV2-F1
#
_entry.id   AF-A0A3B0TCV2-F1
#
_cell.length_a   1.000
_cell.length_b   1.000
_cell.length_c   1.000
_cell.angle_alpha   90.00
_cell.angle_beta   90.00
_cell.angle_gamma   90.00
#
_symmetry.space_group_name_H-M   'P 1'
#
loop_
_entity.id
_entity.type
_entity.pdbx_description
1 polymer ?
#
loop_
_entity_poly.entity_id
_entity_poly.type
_entity_poly.pdbx_seq_one_letter_code
_entity_poly.pdbx_strand_id
1 'polypeptide(L)'
;MRQFSPDFASHIASGATTLCNCWLIERSDGVNLGFTDHDKNLEFDGQQYLPANGLDSSEISAKLGSQVDTSEVTGILHSTALNEEDILLGRYRDAQVTT
;
A
#
# COMPACT_ATOMS: atom_id res chain seq x y z
N MET A 1 -11.94 -12.18 8.77
CA MET A 1 -11.71 -12.76 7.44
C MET A 1 -11.97 -11.66 6.42
N ARG A 2 -11.04 -11.39 5.50
CA ARG A 2 -11.27 -10.43 4.40
C ARG A 2 -12.30 -11.03 3.45
N GLN A 3 -13.25 -10.21 2.99
CA GLN A 3 -14.32 -10.65 2.09
C GLN A 3 -13.88 -10.40 0.65
N PHE A 4 -13.73 -11.48 -0.12
CA PHE A 4 -13.29 -11.42 -1.52
C PHE A 4 -14.48 -11.62 -2.46
N SER A 5 -14.40 -11.05 -3.66
CA SER A 5 -15.36 -11.38 -4.72
C SER A 5 -15.24 -12.87 -5.09
N PRO A 6 -16.31 -13.52 -5.58
CA PRO A 6 -16.28 -14.94 -5.95
C PRO A 6 -15.17 -15.27 -6.96
N ASP A 7 -14.99 -14.39 -7.96
CA ASP A 7 -13.98 -14.56 -9.01
C ASP A 7 -12.56 -14.47 -8.44
N PHE A 8 -12.32 -13.50 -7.55
CA PHE A 8 -11.01 -13.32 -6.91
C PHE A 8 -10.68 -14.48 -5.96
N ALA A 9 -11.66 -14.96 -5.21
CA ALA A 9 -11.51 -16.13 -4.35
C ALA A 9 -11.16 -17.38 -5.18
N SER A 10 -11.81 -17.58 -6.34
CA SER A 10 -11.51 -18.69 -7.25
C SER A 10 -10.10 -18.56 -7.86
N HIS A 11 -9.67 -17.36 -8.22
CA HIS A 11 -8.31 -17.10 -8.73
C HIS A 11 -7.24 -17.44 -7.69
N ILE A 12 -7.37 -16.94 -6.45
CA ILE A 12 -6.43 -17.26 -5.36
C ILE A 12 -6.39 -18.77 -5.11
N ALA A 13 -7.54 -19.44 -5.12
CA ALA A 13 -7.63 -20.89 -4.90
C ALA A 13 -6.94 -21.73 -6.00
N SER A 14 -6.70 -21.15 -7.19
CA SER A 14 -6.02 -21.84 -8.29
C SER A 14 -4.52 -22.10 -8.02
N GLY A 15 -3.91 -21.39 -7.08
CA GLY A 15 -2.50 -21.52 -6.71
C GLY A 15 -1.50 -20.85 -7.66
N ALA A 16 -1.94 -20.35 -8.82
CA ALA A 16 -1.15 -19.50 -9.70
C ALA A 16 -1.59 -18.05 -9.51
N THR A 17 -0.80 -17.27 -8.76
CA THR A 17 -1.09 -15.87 -8.48
C THR A 17 -0.12 -14.95 -9.22
N THR A 18 -0.66 -13.97 -9.93
CA THR A 18 0.10 -12.79 -10.41
C THR A 18 -0.40 -11.58 -9.64
N LEU A 19 -0.33 -11.67 -8.30
CA LEU A 19 -0.84 -10.64 -7.41
C LEU A 19 0.29 -9.71 -7.01
N CYS A 20 -0.05 -8.43 -6.92
CA CYS A 20 0.79 -7.36 -6.38
C CYS A 20 0.00 -6.61 -5.32
N ASN A 21 0.69 -5.96 -4.41
CA ASN A 21 0.11 -5.04 -3.45
C ASN A 21 0.13 -3.62 -4.01
N CYS A 22 -0.89 -2.85 -3.66
CA CYS A 22 -1.00 -1.44 -4.01
C CYS A 22 -1.31 -0.66 -2.73
N TRP A 23 -0.53 0.37 -2.44
CA TRP A 23 -0.70 1.23 -1.28
C TRP A 23 -1.03 2.63 -1.76
N LEU A 24 -2.05 3.25 -1.16
CA LEU A 24 -2.39 4.64 -1.38
C LEU A 24 -2.19 5.43 -0.10
N ILE A 25 -1.34 6.46 -0.15
CA ILE A 25 -1.15 7.42 0.93
C ILE A 25 -1.88 8.71 0.56
N GLU A 26 -2.84 9.10 1.38
CA GLU A 26 -3.62 10.34 1.22
C GLU A 26 -3.18 11.33 2.30
N ARG A 27 -2.52 12.41 1.88
CA ARG A 27 -2.09 13.48 2.77
C ARG A 27 -3.24 14.46 3.02
N SER A 28 -3.19 15.14 4.17
CA SER A 28 -4.17 16.15 4.55
C SER A 28 -4.20 17.37 3.62
N ASP A 29 -3.16 17.60 2.83
CA ASP A 29 -3.08 18.64 1.81
C ASP A 29 -3.63 18.22 0.43
N GLY A 30 -4.25 17.04 0.33
CA GLY A 30 -4.89 16.54 -0.88
C GLY A 30 -3.94 15.87 -1.88
N VAL A 31 -2.67 15.66 -1.49
CA VAL A 31 -1.71 14.90 -2.30
C VAL A 31 -1.93 13.40 -2.07
N ASN A 32 -2.15 12.67 -3.17
CA ASN A 32 -2.32 11.22 -3.18
C ASN A 32 -1.10 10.54 -3.82
N LEU A 33 -0.49 9.62 -3.09
CA LEU A 33 0.70 8.88 -3.52
C LEU A 33 0.39 7.38 -3.59
N GLY A 34 0.36 6.85 -4.81
CA GLY A 34 0.16 5.42 -5.06
C GLY A 34 1.49 4.70 -5.25
N PHE A 35 1.66 3.57 -4.56
CA PHE A 35 2.82 2.69 -4.66
C PHE A 35 2.40 1.26 -4.96
N THR A 36 3.23 0.52 -5.68
CA THR A 36 3.03 -0.92 -5.91
C THR A 36 4.35 -1.68 -5.82
N ASP A 37 4.30 -2.93 -5.39
CA ASP A 37 5.42 -3.88 -5.45
C ASP A 37 5.54 -4.54 -6.84
N HIS A 38 4.64 -4.21 -7.78
CA HIS A 38 4.77 -4.58 -9.16
C HIS A 38 5.93 -3.83 -9.84
N ASP A 39 6.55 -4.47 -10.82
CA ASP A 39 7.63 -3.89 -11.65
C ASP A 39 7.18 -2.81 -12.66
N LYS A 40 5.88 -2.49 -12.70
CA LYS A 40 5.27 -1.59 -13.67
C LYS A 40 4.27 -0.66 -13.01
N ASN A 41 4.07 0.50 -13.63
CA ASN A 41 3.02 1.41 -13.22
C ASN A 41 1.66 0.75 -13.43
N LEU A 42 0.79 0.86 -12.43
CA LEU A 42 -0.59 0.42 -12.47
C LEU A 42 -1.52 1.62 -12.34
N GLU A 43 -2.71 1.53 -12.91
CA GLU A 43 -3.72 2.58 -12.83
C GLU A 43 -5.10 1.95 -12.68
N PHE A 44 -5.80 2.29 -11.61
CA PHE A 44 -7.18 1.90 -11.34
C PHE A 44 -7.82 2.90 -10.37
N ASP A 45 -9.15 2.96 -10.34
CA ASP A 45 -9.92 3.90 -9.51
C ASP A 45 -9.51 5.38 -9.65
N GLY A 46 -8.97 5.75 -10.82
CA GLY A 46 -8.47 7.11 -11.11
C GLY A 46 -7.14 7.45 -10.41
N GLN A 47 -6.48 6.46 -9.80
CA GLN A 47 -5.22 6.61 -9.11
C GLN A 47 -4.10 5.87 -9.84
N GLN A 48 -2.95 6.53 -9.98
CA GLN A 48 -1.73 5.90 -10.47
C GLN A 48 -0.90 5.34 -9.30
N TYR A 49 -0.42 4.12 -9.46
CA TYR A 49 0.48 3.44 -8.54
C TYR A 49 1.83 3.24 -9.22
N LEU A 50 2.88 3.77 -8.59
CA LEU A 50 4.25 3.71 -9.11
C LEU A 50 5.02 2.56 -8.46
N PRO A 51 5.87 1.83 -9.21
CA PRO A 51 6.77 0.84 -8.65
C PRO A 51 7.62 1.44 -7.54
N ALA A 52 7.51 0.88 -6.35
CA ALA A 52 8.32 1.23 -5.21
C ALA A 52 9.31 0.09 -4.95
N ASN A 53 10.53 0.27 -5.45
CA ASN A 53 11.61 -0.70 -5.27
C ASN A 53 11.94 -0.82 -3.77
N GLY A 54 11.94 -2.04 -3.24
CA GLY A 54 12.30 -2.30 -1.83
C GLY A 54 11.14 -2.21 -0.84
N LEU A 55 9.90 -2.03 -1.31
CA LEU A 55 8.72 -2.45 -0.56
C LEU A 55 8.56 -3.97 -0.68
N ASP A 56 9.15 -4.68 0.27
CA ASP A 56 8.74 -6.05 0.53
C ASP A 56 7.56 -5.98 1.50
N SER A 57 6.45 -6.64 1.17
CA SER A 57 5.30 -6.81 2.06
C SER A 57 5.70 -7.73 3.23
N SER A 58 6.58 -7.27 4.09
CA SER A 58 7.07 -8.00 5.26
C SER A 58 6.03 -7.92 6.36
N GLU A 59 5.30 -9.01 6.54
CA GLU A 59 4.35 -9.33 7.62
C GLU A 59 3.38 -8.22 8.08
N ILE A 60 2.18 -8.20 7.48
CA ILE A 60 1.00 -7.58 8.12
C ILE A 60 0.62 -8.40 9.35
N SER A 61 1.12 -8.01 10.51
CA SER A 61 0.76 -8.62 11.80
C SER A 61 -0.63 -8.15 12.25
N ALA A 62 -1.68 -8.86 11.83
CA ALA A 62 -3.02 -8.65 12.36
C ALA A 62 -3.09 -9.10 13.84
N LYS A 63 -3.11 -8.15 14.78
CA LYS A 63 -3.31 -8.47 16.21
C LYS A 63 -4.81 -8.63 16.49
N LEU A 64 -5.25 -9.84 16.85
CA LEU A 64 -6.63 -10.08 17.24
C LEU A 64 -6.99 -9.33 18.55
N GLY A 65 -7.87 -8.33 18.48
CA GLY A 65 -8.44 -7.66 19.66
C GLY A 65 -8.93 -6.23 19.40
N SER A 66 -9.44 -5.55 20.44
CA SER A 66 -9.82 -4.12 20.40
C SER A 66 -8.62 -3.16 20.34
N GLN A 67 -7.46 -3.64 19.88
CA GLN A 67 -6.27 -2.83 19.66
C GLN A 67 -6.29 -2.31 18.24
N VAL A 68 -5.79 -1.09 18.04
CA VAL A 68 -5.61 -0.51 16.70
C VAL A 68 -4.81 -1.52 15.86
N ASP A 69 -5.34 -1.89 14.71
CA ASP A 69 -4.63 -2.73 13.74
C ASP A 69 -3.39 -1.94 13.27
N THR A 70 -2.23 -2.29 13.81
CA THR A 70 -0.95 -1.75 13.33
C THR A 70 -0.51 -2.63 12.16
N SER A 71 -0.68 -2.14 10.95
CA SER A 71 0.03 -2.68 9.79
C SER A 71 1.40 -2.04 9.75
N GLU A 72 2.44 -2.84 9.95
CA GLU A 72 3.82 -2.42 9.72
C GLU A 72 4.21 -2.86 8.30
N VAL A 73 4.77 -1.94 7.52
CA VAL A 73 5.37 -2.26 6.23
C VAL A 73 6.85 -1.93 6.38
N THR A 74 7.68 -2.96 6.55
CA THR A 74 9.12 -2.79 6.65
C THR A 74 9.73 -2.91 5.26
N GLY A 75 10.27 -1.81 4.75
CA GLY A 75 10.93 -1.76 3.46
C GLY A 75 11.71 -0.47 3.26
N ILE A 76 12.54 -0.43 2.23
CA ILE A 76 13.12 0.83 1.76
C ILE A 76 12.05 1.47 0.89
N LEU A 77 11.23 2.32 1.49
CA LEU A 77 10.29 3.13 0.73
C LEU A 77 11.05 4.30 0.09
N HIS A 78 11.79 4.01 -0.99
CA HIS A 78 12.52 5.02 -1.75
C HIS A 78 11.75 5.36 -3.02
N SER A 79 10.99 6.45 -2.95
CA SER A 79 10.33 7.06 -4.09
C SER A 79 10.70 8.52 -4.17
N THR A 80 10.94 9.02 -5.40
CA THR A 80 11.10 10.45 -5.66
C THR A 80 9.85 11.25 -5.26
N ALA A 81 8.70 10.59 -5.12
CA ALA A 81 7.46 11.19 -4.63
C ALA A 81 7.47 11.45 -3.11
N LEU A 82 8.36 10.80 -2.35
CA LEU A 82 8.53 11.00 -0.91
C LEU A 82 9.81 11.80 -0.67
N ASN A 83 9.69 13.12 -0.76
CA ASN A 83 10.83 14.00 -0.51
C ASN A 83 11.04 14.23 1.00
N GLU A 84 12.30 14.41 1.39
CA GLU A 84 12.72 14.61 2.78
C GLU A 84 12.18 15.91 3.38
N GLU A 85 12.04 16.96 2.56
CA GLU A 85 11.49 18.24 2.97
C GLU A 85 10.05 18.09 3.49
N ASP A 86 9.20 17.33 2.80
CA ASP A 86 7.82 17.07 3.19
C ASP A 86 7.71 16.26 4.48
N ILE A 87 8.66 15.34 4.70
CA ILE A 87 8.75 14.57 5.93
C ILE A 87 9.10 15.51 7.10
N LEU A 88 10.11 16.36 6.93
CA LEU A 88 10.53 17.33 7.94
C LEU A 88 9.46 18.38 8.24
N LEU A 89 8.70 18.80 7.22
CA LEU A 89 7.55 19.69 7.37
C LEU A 89 6.33 19.00 8.01
N GLY A 90 6.39 17.69 8.24
CA GLY A 90 5.31 16.93 8.87
C GLY A 90 4.08 16.75 7.99
N ARG A 91 4.22 16.85 6.66
CA ARG A 91 3.10 16.75 5.70
C ARG A 91 2.45 15.35 5.66
N TYR A 92 3.15 14.34 6.16
CA TYR A 92 2.65 12.97 6.31
C TYR A 92 2.00 12.69 7.67
N ARG A 93 1.92 13.69 8.58
CA ARG A 93 1.19 13.53 9.84
C ARG A 93 -0.29 13.31 9.53
N ASP A 94 -0.88 12.33 10.20
CA ASP A 94 -2.27 11.92 10.05
C ASP A 94 -2.67 11.55 8.61
N ALA A 95 -1.69 11.23 7.75
CA ALA A 95 -1.95 10.71 6.41
C ALA A 95 -2.67 9.36 6.50
N GLN A 96 -3.67 9.15 5.67
CA GLN A 96 -4.41 7.90 5.61
C GLN A 96 -3.72 6.93 4.65
N VAL A 97 -3.70 5.66 5.00
CA VAL A 97 -3.11 4.59 4.17
C VAL A 97 -4.17 3.55 3.87
N THR A 98 -4.37 3.25 2.59
CA THR A 98 -5.28 2.20 2.11
C THR A 98 -4.50 1.14 1.32
N THR A 99 -4.84 -0.14 1.53
CA THR A 99 -4.17 -1.33 0.93
C THR A 99 -5.17 -2.34 0.39
#